data_AF-A0A7C1IWI0-F1
#
_entry.id   AF-A0A7C1IWI0-F1
#
_cell.length_a   1.000
_cell.length_b   1.000
_cell.length_c   1.000
_cell.angle_alpha   90.00
_cell.angle_beta   90.00
_cell.angle_gamma   90.00
#
_symmetry.space_group_name_H-M   'P 1'
#
loop_
_entity.id
_entity.type
_entity.pdbx_description
1 polymer ?
#
loop_
_entity_poly.entity_id
_entity_poly.type
_entity_poly.pdbx_seq_one_letter_code
_entity_poly.pdbx_strand_id
1 'polypeptide(L)'
;MLVINRNSQTDALPTLVNTQAPVPTVAEALVSFTPTVEAPIAPAASPAVSTTSTPANLATEIALSTATLPPPASATLAPTSTGGNAATATPTTTPPTTNSGGTVTPSATATANITPTPTLNAATVTPTATATSTPPGAGIVVGSTSWYFDSELNLVQVVGEVTNNTDVQQLIESVDGVFYSAPGVVISEANITGFYPQEVIPVGGTVPFYFELEGVTSLHSSTVTVTTDISPFVTRTDLVLQEPSEQINSDGYRCFEGRVRNNGERLQNELVIIASVYDEQNKLVNFEYQAFSGGAAFEVLGDRTRSYSVCVRPPHTGRADVRVYGR
;
A
#
# COMPACT_ATOMS: atom_id res chain seq x y z
N MET A 1 11.56 -7.33 -37.69
CA MET A 1 11.95 -8.72 -37.39
C MET A 1 13.47 -8.79 -37.48
N LEU A 2 14.16 -8.61 -36.35
CA LEU A 2 15.61 -8.45 -36.28
C LEU A 2 16.22 -9.82 -35.93
N VAL A 3 17.01 -10.37 -36.85
CA VAL A 3 17.82 -11.57 -36.62
C VAL A 3 19.17 -11.11 -36.10
N ILE A 4 19.46 -11.41 -34.83
CA ILE A 4 20.78 -11.18 -34.23
C ILE A 4 21.61 -12.45 -34.45
N ASN A 5 22.67 -12.29 -35.23
CA ASN A 5 23.68 -13.30 -35.52
C ASN A 5 24.64 -13.41 -34.30
N ARG A 6 24.69 -14.58 -33.65
CA ARG A 6 25.64 -14.86 -32.56
C ARG A 6 26.90 -15.49 -33.17
N ASN A 7 27.98 -14.72 -33.25
CA ASN A 7 29.32 -15.26 -33.42
C ASN A 7 29.88 -15.68 -32.06
N SER A 8 30.26 -16.94 -31.98
CA SER A 8 30.88 -17.61 -30.84
C SER A 8 32.33 -17.13 -30.68
N GLN A 9 32.64 -16.43 -29.60
CA GLN A 9 34.01 -16.30 -29.10
C GLN A 9 34.12 -17.17 -27.85
N THR A 10 34.91 -18.24 -27.96
CA THR A 10 35.41 -19.06 -26.85
C THR A 10 36.55 -18.31 -26.17
N ASP A 11 36.24 -17.63 -25.07
CA ASP A 11 37.26 -17.18 -24.11
C ASP A 11 37.56 -18.30 -23.11
N ALA A 12 38.84 -18.58 -22.95
CA ALA A 12 39.35 -19.57 -22.02
C ALA A 12 39.19 -19.07 -20.57
N LEU A 13 38.63 -19.92 -19.72
CA LEU A 13 38.53 -19.72 -18.28
C LEU A 13 39.92 -19.61 -17.62
N PRO A 14 40.17 -18.61 -16.76
CA PRO A 14 41.36 -18.61 -15.92
C PRO A 14 41.19 -19.61 -14.77
N THR A 15 42.24 -20.40 -14.55
CA THR A 15 42.37 -21.35 -13.44
C THR A 15 42.41 -20.58 -12.11
N LEU A 16 41.35 -20.72 -11.29
CA LEU A 16 41.32 -20.20 -9.92
C LEU A 16 42.23 -21.05 -9.01
N VAL A 17 43.30 -20.44 -8.50
CA VAL A 17 44.14 -21.01 -7.44
C VAL A 17 43.42 -20.81 -6.11
N ASN A 18 42.91 -21.92 -5.55
CA ASN A 18 42.30 -21.96 -4.23
C ASN A 18 43.38 -21.82 -3.14
N THR A 19 43.51 -20.62 -2.57
CA THR A 19 44.31 -20.39 -1.35
C THR A 19 43.35 -20.28 -0.17
N GLN A 20 43.13 -21.43 0.49
CA GLN A 20 42.32 -21.52 1.69
C GLN A 20 43.06 -20.87 2.86
N ALA A 21 42.52 -19.77 3.39
CA ALA A 21 43.00 -19.15 4.61
C ALA A 21 42.69 -20.05 5.83
N PRO A 22 43.55 -20.07 6.87
CA PRO A 22 43.34 -20.89 8.06
C PRO A 22 42.11 -20.42 8.85
N VAL A 23 41.26 -21.38 9.20
CA VAL A 23 40.09 -21.21 10.05
C VAL A 23 40.54 -20.87 11.48
N PRO A 24 40.07 -19.77 12.11
CA PRO A 24 40.35 -19.53 13.51
C PRO A 24 39.57 -20.52 14.38
N THR A 25 40.30 -21.25 15.23
CA THR A 25 39.75 -22.11 16.27
C THR A 25 39.10 -21.26 17.34
N VAL A 26 37.77 -21.26 17.41
CA VAL A 26 37.02 -20.65 18.52
C VAL A 26 36.98 -21.67 19.66
N ALA A 27 37.59 -21.31 20.79
CA ALA A 27 37.49 -22.07 22.03
C ALA A 27 36.07 -21.91 22.62
N GLU A 28 35.36 -23.03 22.78
CA GLU A 28 34.09 -23.09 23.52
C GLU A 28 34.34 -22.81 25.01
N ALA A 29 33.85 -21.67 25.49
CA ALA A 29 33.69 -21.43 26.91
C ALA A 29 32.33 -22.00 27.35
N LEU A 30 32.35 -23.18 27.97
CA LEU A 30 31.20 -23.75 28.68
C LEU A 30 30.89 -22.88 29.90
N VAL A 31 29.87 -22.02 29.80
CA VAL A 31 29.25 -21.35 30.95
C VAL A 31 28.12 -22.24 31.46
N SER A 32 28.32 -22.88 32.60
CA SER A 32 27.29 -23.62 33.32
C SER A 32 26.40 -22.65 34.08
N PHE A 33 25.10 -22.63 33.76
CA PHE A 33 24.08 -21.96 34.56
C PHE A 33 23.40 -23.00 35.45
N THR A 34 23.56 -22.87 36.76
CA THR A 34 22.73 -23.57 37.75
C THR A 34 21.46 -22.76 37.97
N PRO A 35 20.26 -23.28 37.66
CA PRO A 35 19.02 -22.61 38.01
C PRO A 35 18.85 -22.62 39.53
N THR A 36 18.74 -21.43 40.12
CA THR A 36 18.32 -21.28 41.52
C THR A 36 16.81 -21.50 41.56
N VAL A 37 16.38 -22.59 42.19
CA VAL A 37 14.97 -22.88 42.45
C VAL A 37 14.48 -21.92 43.53
N GLU A 38 13.71 -20.91 43.13
CA GLU A 38 13.00 -20.02 44.04
C GLU A 38 11.78 -20.76 44.61
N ALA A 39 11.66 -20.74 45.95
CA ALA A 39 10.60 -21.44 46.67
C ALA A 39 9.23 -20.76 46.43
N PRO A 40 8.12 -21.53 46.42
CA PRO A 40 6.79 -20.97 46.20
C PRO A 40 6.36 -20.06 47.37
N ILE A 41 6.08 -18.80 47.02
CA ILE A 41 5.48 -17.82 47.93
C ILE A 41 4.00 -18.18 48.12
N ALA A 42 3.60 -18.36 49.38
CA ALA A 42 2.21 -18.64 49.76
C ALA A 42 1.27 -17.45 49.44
N PRO A 43 0.02 -17.69 49.03
CA PRO A 43 -0.93 -16.62 48.75
C PRO A 43 -1.34 -15.89 50.04
N ALA A 44 -1.16 -14.57 50.05
CA ALA A 44 -1.67 -13.69 51.10
C ALA A 44 -3.20 -13.62 51.04
N ALA A 45 -3.84 -13.73 52.21
CA ALA A 45 -5.28 -13.68 52.37
C ALA A 45 -5.86 -12.30 52.02
N SER A 46 -6.94 -12.30 51.21
CA SER A 46 -7.79 -11.12 50.97
C SER A 46 -8.47 -10.64 52.25
N PRO A 47 -8.41 -9.35 52.60
CA PRO A 47 -9.34 -8.79 53.57
C PRO A 47 -10.70 -8.56 52.92
N ALA A 48 -11.73 -9.15 53.52
CA ALA A 48 -13.12 -8.83 53.25
C ALA A 48 -13.42 -7.40 53.72
N VAL A 49 -13.95 -6.56 52.84
CA VAL A 49 -14.56 -5.28 53.19
C VAL A 49 -16.00 -5.28 52.69
N SER A 50 -16.92 -5.42 53.63
CA SER A 50 -18.33 -5.03 53.48
C SER A 50 -18.49 -3.65 54.12
N THR A 51 -19.05 -2.69 53.38
CA THR A 51 -20.00 -1.70 53.92
C THR A 51 -20.79 -1.03 52.80
N THR A 52 -22.07 -1.36 52.78
CA THR A 52 -23.24 -0.49 52.58
C THR A 52 -23.01 1.03 52.58
N SER A 53 -23.47 1.71 51.52
CA SER A 53 -24.00 3.08 51.63
C SER A 53 -25.08 3.39 50.59
N THR A 54 -26.20 3.84 51.12
CA THR A 54 -27.48 4.38 50.60
C THR A 54 -27.41 5.26 49.33
N PRO A 55 -28.42 5.20 48.44
CA PRO A 55 -28.53 6.11 47.30
C PRO A 55 -29.14 7.46 47.74
N ALA A 56 -28.40 8.54 47.53
CA ALA A 56 -28.94 9.90 47.61
C ALA A 56 -29.26 10.39 46.20
N ASN A 57 -30.55 10.60 45.95
CA ASN A 57 -31.08 11.42 44.86
C ASN A 57 -30.38 12.78 44.85
N LEU A 58 -29.79 13.13 43.71
CA LEU A 58 -29.65 14.53 43.30
C LEU A 58 -30.12 14.63 41.85
N ALA A 59 -31.36 15.07 41.69
CA ALA A 59 -31.84 15.66 40.47
C ALA A 59 -31.05 16.97 40.25
N THR A 60 -30.44 17.13 39.08
CA THR A 60 -29.98 18.43 38.61
C THR A 60 -30.37 18.55 37.16
N GLU A 61 -31.30 19.47 36.94
CA GLU A 61 -31.76 19.97 35.66
C GLU A 61 -30.58 20.39 34.79
N ILE A 62 -30.52 19.87 33.56
CA ILE A 62 -29.84 20.55 32.47
C ILE A 62 -30.92 20.94 31.47
N ALA A 63 -31.10 22.25 31.36
CA ALA A 63 -32.06 22.90 30.50
C ALA A 63 -31.86 22.49 29.03
N LEU A 64 -32.96 22.04 28.41
CA LEU A 64 -33.09 21.88 26.97
C LEU A 64 -32.99 23.27 26.32
N SER A 65 -31.86 23.58 25.70
CA SER A 65 -31.73 24.73 24.80
C SER A 65 -32.24 24.31 23.41
N THR A 66 -33.52 24.55 23.14
CA THR A 66 -34.14 24.41 21.82
C THR A 66 -33.75 25.58 20.93
N ALA A 67 -32.56 25.52 20.31
CA ALA A 67 -32.22 26.41 19.23
C ALA A 67 -33.08 26.07 18.00
N THR A 68 -34.02 26.96 17.68
CA THR A 68 -34.87 26.87 16.49
C THR A 68 -34.02 27.23 15.27
N LEU A 69 -33.71 26.25 14.43
CA LEU A 69 -33.04 26.50 13.16
C LEU A 69 -34.00 27.23 12.20
N PRO A 70 -33.53 28.26 11.47
CA PRO A 70 -34.32 28.89 10.43
C PRO A 70 -34.59 27.90 9.28
N PRO A 71 -35.76 27.99 8.62
CA PRO A 71 -36.09 27.11 7.50
C PRO A 71 -35.09 27.27 6.35
N PRO A 72 -34.74 26.18 5.64
CA PRO A 72 -33.87 26.26 4.47
C PRO A 72 -34.53 27.10 3.38
N ALA A 73 -33.77 28.03 2.80
CA ALA A 73 -34.19 28.82 1.66
C ALA A 73 -34.41 27.89 0.45
N SER A 74 -35.65 27.83 -0.05
CA SER A 74 -36.01 27.17 -1.30
C SER A 74 -35.30 27.86 -2.48
N ALA A 75 -34.24 27.24 -3.00
CA ALA A 75 -33.68 27.62 -4.27
C ALA A 75 -34.58 27.10 -5.41
N THR A 76 -35.34 28.01 -6.03
CA THR A 76 -36.07 27.75 -7.27
C THR A 76 -35.07 27.63 -8.42
N LEU A 77 -34.92 26.41 -8.95
CA LEU A 77 -34.16 26.21 -10.19
C LEU A 77 -35.02 26.64 -11.39
N ALA A 78 -34.50 27.61 -12.15
CA ALA A 78 -35.05 28.03 -13.43
C ALA A 78 -34.71 26.99 -14.52
N PRO A 79 -35.66 26.60 -15.39
CA PRO A 79 -35.34 25.78 -16.56
C PRO A 79 -34.70 26.67 -17.63
N THR A 80 -33.48 26.32 -18.04
CA THR A 80 -32.89 26.89 -19.26
C THR A 80 -32.78 25.81 -20.31
N SER A 81 -33.42 26.08 -21.45
CA SER A 81 -33.61 25.17 -22.57
C SER A 81 -32.61 25.43 -23.70
N THR A 82 -32.26 24.34 -24.39
CA THR A 82 -32.07 24.24 -25.87
C THR A 82 -30.69 24.50 -26.50
N GLY A 83 -30.27 23.51 -27.29
CA GLY A 83 -29.25 23.55 -28.34
C GLY A 83 -28.28 22.37 -28.19
N GLY A 84 -28.36 21.26 -28.91
CA GLY A 84 -28.58 21.11 -30.34
C GLY A 84 -27.24 20.74 -30.99
N ASN A 85 -27.01 19.45 -31.26
CA ASN A 85 -26.33 18.93 -32.44
C ASN A 85 -26.30 17.39 -32.43
N ALA A 86 -27.11 16.82 -33.33
CA ALA A 86 -27.07 15.43 -33.69
C ALA A 86 -25.91 15.20 -34.67
N ALA A 87 -24.97 14.32 -34.31
CA ALA A 87 -24.03 13.72 -35.25
C ALA A 87 -24.38 12.23 -35.38
N THR A 88 -25.00 11.90 -36.51
CA THR A 88 -25.32 10.55 -36.94
C THR A 88 -24.05 9.85 -37.41
N ALA A 89 -23.60 8.81 -36.70
CA ALA A 89 -22.53 7.93 -37.16
C ALA A 89 -23.12 6.66 -37.79
N THR A 90 -22.82 6.47 -39.08
CA THR A 90 -23.20 5.32 -39.90
C THR A 90 -22.35 4.09 -39.54
N PRO A 91 -22.93 2.89 -39.30
CA PRO A 91 -22.13 1.67 -39.15
C PRO A 91 -21.75 1.11 -40.53
N THR A 92 -20.45 0.87 -40.74
CA THR A 92 -19.95 0.11 -41.90
C THR A 92 -19.76 -1.35 -41.49
N THR A 93 -20.56 -2.23 -42.09
CA THR A 93 -20.45 -3.70 -41.96
C THR A 93 -19.45 -4.24 -43.00
N THR A 94 -18.40 -4.92 -42.56
CA THR A 94 -17.50 -5.69 -43.43
C THR A 94 -17.89 -7.18 -43.40
N PRO A 95 -18.06 -7.84 -44.57
CA PRO A 95 -18.48 -9.24 -44.66
C PRO A 95 -17.31 -10.23 -44.50
N PRO A 96 -17.59 -11.51 -44.21
CA PRO A 96 -16.58 -12.57 -44.14
C PRO A 96 -16.36 -13.20 -45.52
N THR A 97 -15.11 -13.57 -45.83
CA THR A 97 -14.79 -14.44 -46.96
C THR A 97 -14.13 -15.73 -46.50
N THR A 98 -14.80 -16.83 -46.81
CA THR A 98 -14.39 -18.23 -46.69
C THR A 98 -13.91 -18.78 -48.04
N ASN A 99 -13.21 -19.94 -47.97
CA ASN A 99 -12.87 -20.92 -49.03
C ASN A 99 -11.56 -20.64 -49.81
N SER A 100 -10.78 -21.61 -50.30
CA SER A 100 -10.72 -23.08 -50.27
C SER A 100 -9.33 -23.47 -50.85
N GLY A 101 -8.83 -24.68 -50.59
CA GLY A 101 -7.49 -25.15 -51.02
C GLY A 101 -7.33 -25.48 -52.52
N GLY A 102 -6.08 -25.82 -52.91
CA GLY A 102 -5.74 -26.39 -54.22
C GLY A 102 -4.32 -26.08 -54.75
N THR A 103 -3.35 -26.93 -54.38
CA THR A 103 -2.28 -27.61 -55.16
C THR A 103 -1.54 -26.98 -56.39
N VAL A 104 -0.19 -27.08 -56.33
CA VAL A 104 0.94 -27.24 -57.33
C VAL A 104 1.46 -26.14 -58.31
N THR A 105 2.76 -25.81 -58.14
CA THR A 105 3.97 -25.83 -59.06
C THR A 105 3.84 -25.33 -60.53
N PRO A 106 4.80 -24.60 -61.18
CA PRO A 106 6.27 -24.59 -61.03
C PRO A 106 7.04 -23.24 -61.07
N SER A 107 8.30 -23.34 -60.65
CA SER A 107 9.52 -22.56 -60.95
C SER A 107 9.43 -21.41 -61.95
N ALA A 108 9.76 -20.19 -61.48
CA ALA A 108 10.19 -19.08 -62.30
C ALA A 108 11.49 -18.47 -61.71
N THR A 109 12.46 -18.31 -62.59
CA THR A 109 13.82 -17.79 -62.39
C THR A 109 13.85 -16.45 -61.64
N ALA A 110 14.68 -16.39 -60.59
CA ALA A 110 14.90 -15.19 -59.80
C ALA A 110 15.66 -14.12 -60.61
N THR A 111 14.97 -13.05 -61.01
CA THR A 111 15.61 -11.79 -61.40
C THR A 111 15.88 -11.01 -60.12
N ALA A 112 17.16 -10.75 -59.83
CA ALA A 112 17.58 -9.93 -58.71
C ALA A 112 17.11 -8.48 -58.91
N ASN A 113 15.95 -8.14 -58.36
CA ASN A 113 15.52 -6.76 -58.24
C ASN A 113 16.20 -6.17 -56.99
N ILE A 114 17.27 -5.40 -57.23
CA ILE A 114 17.93 -4.55 -56.26
C ILE A 114 16.92 -3.49 -55.79
N THR A 115 16.14 -3.86 -54.77
CA THR A 115 15.26 -2.94 -54.05
C THR A 115 16.17 -1.97 -53.28
N PRO A 116 16.03 -0.64 -53.48
CA PRO A 116 16.82 0.31 -52.73
C PRO A 116 16.56 0.10 -51.23
N THR A 117 17.63 -0.15 -50.47
CA THR A 117 17.58 -0.22 -49.02
C THR A 117 16.98 1.10 -48.52
N PRO A 118 15.80 1.10 -47.87
CA PRO A 118 15.28 2.31 -47.28
C PRO A 118 16.30 2.79 -46.26
N THR A 119 16.89 3.96 -46.52
CA THR A 119 17.77 4.63 -45.58
C THR A 119 16.91 4.92 -44.36
N LEU A 120 17.13 4.16 -43.28
CA LEU A 120 16.44 4.38 -42.01
C LEU A 120 16.85 5.79 -41.56
N ASN A 121 15.95 6.76 -41.71
CA ASN A 121 16.10 8.04 -41.03
C ASN A 121 16.22 7.71 -39.55
N ALA A 122 17.39 7.97 -38.97
CA ALA A 122 17.58 7.89 -37.54
C ALA A 122 16.51 8.78 -36.90
N ALA A 123 15.53 8.17 -36.26
CA ALA A 123 14.52 8.90 -35.52
C ALA A 123 15.29 9.67 -34.44
N THR A 124 15.32 10.99 -34.58
CA THR A 124 15.82 11.89 -33.56
C THR A 124 14.95 11.65 -32.33
N VAL A 125 15.48 10.91 -31.36
CA VAL A 125 14.80 10.67 -30.09
C VAL A 125 14.82 12.01 -29.38
N THR A 126 13.71 12.73 -29.42
CA THR A 126 13.52 13.91 -28.57
C THR A 126 13.58 13.39 -27.14
N PRO A 127 14.54 13.84 -26.31
CA PRO A 127 14.57 13.45 -24.91
C PRO A 127 13.24 13.84 -24.28
N THR A 128 12.46 12.85 -23.85
CA THR A 128 11.28 13.07 -23.03
C THR A 128 11.75 13.80 -21.78
N ALA A 129 11.16 14.97 -21.51
CA ALA A 129 11.50 15.76 -20.34
C ALA A 129 11.45 14.86 -19.09
N THR A 130 12.59 14.68 -18.44
CA THR A 130 12.66 14.02 -17.14
C THR A 130 11.87 14.87 -16.17
N ALA A 131 10.80 14.31 -15.59
CA ALA A 131 10.07 14.97 -14.52
C ALA A 131 11.09 15.38 -13.45
N THR A 132 11.16 16.69 -13.20
CA THR A 132 12.01 17.20 -12.12
C THR A 132 11.24 16.95 -10.84
N SER A 133 11.62 15.93 -10.08
CA SER A 133 11.00 15.69 -8.78
C SER A 133 11.22 16.94 -7.92
N THR A 134 10.12 17.54 -7.50
CA THR A 134 10.18 18.64 -6.55
C THR A 134 10.47 18.00 -5.19
N PRO A 135 11.45 18.49 -4.41
CA PRO A 135 11.65 18.00 -3.06
C PRO A 135 10.31 18.00 -2.31
N PRO A 136 10.03 17.01 -1.44
CA PRO A 136 8.75 16.92 -0.75
C PRO A 136 8.37 18.30 -0.21
N GLY A 137 7.24 18.81 -0.68
CA GLY A 137 6.76 20.13 -0.28
C GLY A 137 6.71 20.19 1.25
N ALA A 138 7.05 21.35 1.82
CA ALA A 138 6.96 21.57 3.26
C ALA A 138 5.57 21.14 3.76
N GLY A 139 5.45 19.97 4.38
CA GLY A 139 4.17 19.37 4.77
C GLY A 139 4.07 17.85 4.64
N ILE A 140 4.91 17.20 3.83
CA ILE A 140 5.01 15.72 3.88
C ILE A 140 5.91 15.31 5.05
N VAL A 141 5.38 14.47 5.94
CA VAL A 141 6.09 14.01 7.13
C VAL A 141 6.09 12.49 7.17
N VAL A 142 7.27 11.90 7.25
CA VAL A 142 7.43 10.49 7.61
C VAL A 142 7.27 10.36 9.11
N GLY A 143 6.28 9.58 9.53
CA GLY A 143 6.08 9.23 10.93
C GLY A 143 7.19 8.31 11.45
N SER A 144 7.04 7.85 12.69
CA SER A 144 7.98 6.88 13.27
C SER A 144 7.93 5.54 12.53
N THR A 145 9.10 4.98 12.20
CA THR A 145 9.22 3.64 11.59
C THR A 145 9.49 2.57 12.63
N SER A 146 8.72 1.48 12.63
CA SER A 146 8.99 0.28 13.44
C SER A 146 9.45 -0.86 12.55
N TRP A 147 9.90 -1.94 13.17
CA TRP A 147 10.28 -3.14 12.45
C TRP A 147 10.06 -4.37 13.32
N TYR A 148 9.85 -5.51 12.68
CA TYR A 148 9.78 -6.81 13.31
C TYR A 148 10.32 -7.89 12.37
N PHE A 149 10.70 -9.04 12.94
CA PHE A 149 11.07 -10.20 12.15
C PHE A 149 9.81 -11.03 11.86
N ASP A 150 9.48 -11.18 10.58
CA ASP A 150 8.41 -12.04 10.12
C ASP A 150 8.97 -13.46 9.98
N SER A 151 8.63 -14.34 10.92
CA SER A 151 9.13 -15.72 10.92
C SER A 151 8.52 -16.60 9.82
N GLU A 152 7.35 -16.23 9.29
CA GLU A 152 6.71 -16.97 8.20
C GLU A 152 7.41 -16.68 6.87
N LEU A 153 7.79 -15.42 6.67
CA LEU A 153 8.50 -14.95 5.47
C LEU A 153 10.02 -14.98 5.60
N ASN A 154 10.55 -15.22 6.81
CA ASN A 154 11.98 -15.23 7.13
C ASN A 154 12.71 -13.95 6.69
N LEU A 155 12.10 -12.80 6.97
CA LEU A 155 12.62 -11.47 6.62
C LEU A 155 12.29 -10.44 7.71
N VAL A 156 13.00 -9.30 7.69
CA VAL A 156 12.64 -8.14 8.54
C VAL A 156 11.65 -7.28 7.77
N GLN A 157 10.46 -7.07 8.36
CA GLN A 157 9.53 -6.07 7.88
C GLN A 157 9.80 -4.75 8.61
N VAL A 158 9.94 -3.66 7.85
CA VAL A 158 9.98 -2.29 8.40
C VAL A 158 8.71 -1.58 7.98
N VAL A 159 7.92 -1.10 8.92
CA VAL A 159 6.67 -0.38 8.63
C VAL A 159 6.76 1.08 9.09
N GLY A 160 6.05 1.96 8.40
CA GLY A 160 5.94 3.36 8.77
C GLY A 160 4.71 4.00 8.14
N GLU A 161 4.57 5.30 8.36
CA GLU A 161 3.46 6.08 7.81
C GLU A 161 3.96 7.38 7.19
N VAL A 162 3.29 7.82 6.13
CA VAL A 162 3.46 9.15 5.55
C VAL A 162 2.21 9.95 5.82
N THR A 163 2.37 11.14 6.40
CA THR A 163 1.29 12.09 6.66
C THR A 163 1.40 13.27 5.72
N ASN A 164 0.26 13.67 5.15
CA ASN A 164 0.16 14.85 4.29
C ASN A 164 -0.43 16.03 5.08
N ASN A 165 0.43 16.95 5.51
CA ASN A 165 0.04 18.20 6.17
C ASN A 165 -0.05 19.39 5.20
N THR A 166 -0.07 19.14 3.89
CA THR A 166 -0.32 20.20 2.89
C THR A 166 -1.82 20.43 2.71
N ASP A 167 -2.21 21.42 1.91
CA ASP A 167 -3.59 21.75 1.56
C ASP A 167 -4.06 21.08 0.25
N VAL A 168 -3.19 20.28 -0.39
CA VAL A 168 -3.48 19.53 -1.61
C VAL A 168 -3.17 18.05 -1.44
N GLN A 169 -3.79 17.20 -2.26
CA GLN A 169 -3.50 15.76 -2.23
C GLN A 169 -2.13 15.48 -2.86
N GLN A 170 -1.43 14.49 -2.32
CA GLN A 170 -0.06 14.20 -2.68
C GLN A 170 0.01 12.77 -3.24
N LEU A 171 0.58 12.61 -4.42
CA LEU A 171 0.90 11.32 -5.04
C LEU A 171 2.28 10.91 -4.56
N ILE A 172 2.40 9.72 -3.99
CA ILE A 172 3.70 9.19 -3.59
C ILE A 172 4.40 8.68 -4.85
N GLU A 173 5.60 9.20 -5.14
CA GLU A 173 6.43 8.78 -6.27
C GLU A 173 7.45 7.70 -5.84
N SER A 174 8.08 7.88 -4.68
CA SER A 174 8.99 6.90 -4.08
C SER A 174 9.01 6.98 -2.56
N VAL A 175 9.30 5.84 -1.93
CA VAL A 175 9.68 5.74 -0.52
C VAL A 175 10.98 4.97 -0.48
N ASP A 176 12.03 5.66 -0.07
CA ASP A 176 13.41 5.21 -0.08
C ASP A 176 13.87 4.96 1.35
N GLY A 177 14.40 3.78 1.62
CA GLY A 177 14.87 3.37 2.94
C GLY A 177 16.35 3.01 2.92
N VAL A 178 17.12 3.56 3.84
CA VAL A 178 18.49 3.13 4.15
C VAL A 178 18.50 2.55 5.56
N PHE A 179 18.99 1.31 5.68
CA PHE A 179 18.88 0.52 6.91
C PHE A 179 20.26 0.27 7.50
N TYR A 180 20.39 0.39 8.82
CA TYR A 180 21.67 0.40 9.51
C TYR A 180 21.71 -0.63 10.65
N SER A 181 22.89 -1.22 10.84
CA SER A 181 23.23 -2.04 12.00
C SER A 181 23.65 -1.19 13.22
N ALA A 182 23.89 -1.83 14.37
CA ALA A 182 24.30 -1.17 15.62
C ALA A 182 25.59 -0.30 15.57
N PRO A 183 26.56 -0.54 14.67
CA PRO A 183 27.66 0.42 14.44
C PRO A 183 27.33 1.54 13.45
N GLY A 184 26.09 1.68 12.98
CA GLY A 184 25.69 2.66 11.96
C GLY A 184 26.13 2.30 10.54
N VAL A 185 26.47 1.03 10.28
CA VAL A 185 26.85 0.55 8.95
C VAL A 185 25.59 0.21 8.16
N VAL A 186 25.50 0.69 6.91
CA VAL A 186 24.42 0.35 5.98
C VAL A 186 24.41 -1.15 5.71
N ILE A 187 23.29 -1.80 5.97
CA ILE A 187 23.08 -3.24 5.75
C ILE A 187 22.13 -3.53 4.60
N SER A 188 21.26 -2.58 4.24
CA SER A 188 20.35 -2.70 3.12
C SER A 188 19.87 -1.31 2.68
N GLU A 189 19.46 -1.23 1.42
CA GLU A 189 18.77 -0.10 0.83
C GLU A 189 17.54 -0.66 0.10
N ALA A 190 16.41 0.02 0.20
CA ALA A 190 15.18 -0.39 -0.47
C ALA A 190 14.46 0.82 -1.05
N ASN A 191 13.78 0.61 -2.18
CA ASN A 191 12.99 1.61 -2.86
C ASN A 191 11.65 0.99 -3.25
N ILE A 192 10.56 1.70 -2.94
CA ILE A 192 9.20 1.33 -3.35
C ILE A 192 8.75 2.33 -4.41
N THR A 193 8.48 1.83 -5.62
CA THR A 193 7.99 2.60 -6.76
C THR A 193 6.77 1.88 -7.33
N GLY A 194 5.61 2.14 -6.73
CA GLY A 194 4.39 1.36 -6.95
C GLY A 194 3.69 1.16 -5.61
N PHE A 195 2.91 2.16 -5.22
CA PHE A 195 2.42 2.25 -3.85
C PHE A 195 1.24 1.36 -3.60
N TYR A 196 1.49 0.36 -2.77
CA TYR A 196 0.49 -0.41 -2.06
C TYR A 196 0.62 -0.08 -0.57
N PRO A 197 -0.48 0.21 0.14
CA PRO A 197 -1.87 -0.03 -0.29
C PRO A 197 -2.52 1.14 -1.03
N GLN A 198 -1.92 2.33 -1.02
CA GLN A 198 -2.53 3.56 -1.55
C GLN A 198 -1.45 4.51 -2.07
N GLU A 199 -1.59 5.00 -3.31
CA GLU A 199 -0.61 5.90 -3.93
C GLU A 199 -0.85 7.39 -3.64
N VAL A 200 -2.07 7.76 -3.26
CA VAL A 200 -2.43 9.16 -2.97
C VAL A 200 -2.70 9.35 -1.48
N ILE A 201 -2.01 10.31 -0.87
CA ILE A 201 -2.22 10.73 0.52
C ILE A 201 -3.23 11.89 0.52
N PRO A 202 -4.45 11.72 1.06
CA PRO A 202 -5.42 12.80 1.12
C PRO A 202 -4.96 13.92 2.06
N VAL A 203 -5.54 15.10 1.92
CA VAL A 203 -5.24 16.27 2.77
C VAL A 203 -5.52 15.93 4.24
N GLY A 204 -4.52 16.14 5.11
CA GLY A 204 -4.59 15.78 6.54
C GLY A 204 -4.62 14.28 6.80
N GLY A 205 -4.46 13.45 5.77
CA GLY A 205 -4.50 12.00 5.84
C GLY A 205 -3.13 11.37 6.05
N THR A 206 -3.18 10.08 6.30
CA THR A 206 -1.99 9.26 6.57
C THR A 206 -2.10 7.92 5.84
N VAL A 207 -1.03 7.51 5.16
CA VAL A 207 -0.94 6.25 4.43
C VAL A 207 0.25 5.45 4.95
N PRO A 208 0.07 4.17 5.32
CA PRO A 208 1.18 3.33 5.75
C PRO A 208 2.01 2.82 4.56
N PHE A 209 3.27 2.48 4.83
CA PHE A 209 4.18 1.82 3.90
C PHE A 209 4.96 0.73 4.63
N TYR A 210 5.53 -0.22 3.88
CA TYR A 210 6.42 -1.22 4.44
C TYR A 210 7.57 -1.58 3.49
N PHE A 211 8.70 -1.99 4.06
CA PHE A 211 9.82 -2.59 3.36
C PHE A 211 10.01 -4.04 3.83
N GLU A 212 10.35 -4.92 2.90
CA GLU A 212 10.76 -6.29 3.17
C GLU A 212 12.26 -6.41 2.98
N LEU A 213 13.00 -6.73 4.05
CA LEU A 213 14.45 -6.81 4.04
C LEU A 213 14.89 -8.27 4.16
N GLU A 214 15.16 -8.88 3.01
CA GLU A 214 15.70 -10.25 2.94
C GLU A 214 17.14 -10.31 3.47
N GLY A 215 17.49 -11.39 4.16
CA GLY A 215 18.85 -11.63 4.67
C GLY A 215 19.29 -10.72 5.82
N VAL A 216 18.46 -9.78 6.26
CA VAL A 216 18.70 -8.93 7.43
C VAL A 216 18.26 -9.68 8.69
N THR A 217 19.19 -9.92 9.61
CA THR A 217 18.92 -10.60 10.89
C THR A 217 18.82 -9.65 12.08
N SER A 218 19.34 -8.43 11.95
CA SER A 218 19.23 -7.39 12.96
C SER A 218 19.20 -6.00 12.31
N LEU A 219 18.26 -5.17 12.73
CA LEU A 219 18.12 -3.78 12.32
C LEU A 219 18.27 -2.90 13.57
N HIS A 220 19.06 -1.83 13.48
CA HIS A 220 19.24 -0.91 14.61
C HIS A 220 18.52 0.41 14.37
N SER A 221 18.68 0.99 13.18
CA SER A 221 18.04 2.23 12.78
C SER A 221 17.77 2.26 11.28
N SER A 222 16.92 3.17 10.86
CA SER A 222 16.61 3.41 9.44
C SER A 222 16.49 4.91 9.17
N THR A 223 16.83 5.30 7.95
CA THR A 223 16.49 6.62 7.39
C THR A 223 15.51 6.38 6.26
N VAL A 224 14.34 7.00 6.34
CA VAL A 224 13.32 6.90 5.29
C VAL A 224 13.10 8.28 4.67
N THR A 225 13.12 8.33 3.35
CA THR A 225 12.82 9.52 2.55
C THR A 225 11.61 9.24 1.68
N VAL A 226 10.75 10.23 1.50
CA VAL A 226 9.56 10.11 0.64
C VAL A 226 9.61 11.21 -0.39
N THR A 227 9.45 10.81 -1.65
CA THR A 227 9.29 11.72 -2.78
C THR A 227 7.82 11.73 -3.18
N THR A 228 7.24 12.93 -3.34
CA THR A 228 5.84 13.11 -3.71
C THR A 228 5.69 14.17 -4.79
N ASP A 229 4.59 14.09 -5.53
CA ASP A 229 4.11 15.15 -6.43
C ASP A 229 2.65 15.51 -6.08
N ILE A 230 2.13 16.61 -6.61
CA ILE A 230 0.72 16.96 -6.50
C ILE A 230 -0.10 15.90 -7.23
N SER A 231 -1.02 15.26 -6.51
CA SER A 231 -1.87 14.24 -7.12
C SER A 231 -2.91 14.89 -8.04
N PRO A 232 -3.05 14.43 -9.31
CA PRO A 232 -4.17 14.81 -10.16
C PRO A 232 -5.47 14.08 -9.79
N PHE A 233 -5.39 13.09 -8.87
CA PHE A 233 -6.50 12.25 -8.47
C PHE A 233 -7.14 12.78 -7.19
N VAL A 234 -8.47 12.63 -7.10
CA VAL A 234 -9.23 12.96 -5.89
C VAL A 234 -9.45 11.67 -5.10
N THR A 235 -8.70 11.48 -4.03
CA THR A 235 -9.00 10.47 -3.02
C THR A 235 -10.14 10.94 -2.14
N ARG A 236 -11.11 10.05 -1.96
CA ARG A 236 -12.26 10.21 -1.09
C ARG A 236 -12.03 9.56 0.26
N THR A 237 -12.39 10.30 1.30
CA THR A 237 -12.26 9.90 2.71
C THR A 237 -13.60 9.96 3.45
N ASP A 238 -14.68 10.28 2.75
CA ASP A 238 -16.04 10.44 3.29
C ASP A 238 -16.86 9.14 3.22
N LEU A 239 -16.20 8.00 2.97
CA LEU A 239 -16.82 6.69 3.06
C LEU A 239 -17.07 6.31 4.52
N VAL A 240 -18.16 5.57 4.76
CA VAL A 240 -18.61 5.22 6.11
C VAL A 240 -18.43 3.73 6.35
N LEU A 241 -17.66 3.39 7.39
CA LEU A 241 -17.62 2.03 7.93
C LEU A 241 -18.88 1.79 8.77
N GLN A 242 -19.55 0.67 8.50
CA GLN A 242 -20.76 0.22 9.17
C GLN A 242 -20.50 -1.13 9.81
N GLU A 243 -21.09 -1.33 10.99
CA GLU A 243 -21.00 -2.59 11.73
C GLU A 243 -19.55 -3.07 11.92
N PRO A 244 -18.58 -2.18 12.27
CA PRO A 244 -17.21 -2.61 12.45
C PRO A 244 -17.14 -3.60 13.62
N SER A 245 -16.49 -4.72 13.38
CA SER A 245 -16.22 -5.75 14.37
C SER A 245 -14.74 -6.09 14.33
N GLU A 246 -14.22 -6.45 15.49
CA GLU A 246 -12.84 -6.83 15.69
C GLU A 246 -12.81 -8.20 16.37
N GLN A 247 -12.04 -9.12 15.82
CA GLN A 247 -11.86 -10.45 16.38
C GLN A 247 -10.42 -10.93 16.18
N ILE A 248 -9.96 -11.82 17.07
CA ILE A 248 -8.71 -12.54 16.87
C ILE A 248 -9.08 -13.95 16.40
N ASN A 249 -8.59 -14.36 15.23
CA ASN A 249 -8.87 -15.69 14.69
C ASN A 249 -8.02 -16.77 15.38
N SER A 250 -8.24 -18.04 15.03
CA SER A 250 -7.50 -19.18 15.62
C SER A 250 -6.00 -19.16 15.35
N ASP A 251 -5.58 -18.51 14.27
CA ASP A 251 -4.18 -18.36 13.87
C ASP A 251 -3.52 -17.15 14.54
N GLY A 252 -4.26 -16.45 15.40
CA GLY A 252 -3.79 -15.28 16.11
C GLY A 252 -3.75 -14.02 15.26
N TYR A 253 -4.43 -13.94 14.12
CA TYR A 253 -4.53 -12.72 13.32
C TYR A 253 -5.63 -11.83 13.91
N ARG A 254 -5.39 -10.53 13.93
CA ARG A 254 -6.39 -9.53 14.36
C ARG A 254 -7.20 -9.07 13.16
N CYS A 255 -8.42 -9.57 13.03
CA CYS A 255 -9.31 -9.34 11.91
C CYS A 255 -10.32 -8.24 12.19
N PHE A 256 -10.46 -7.33 11.23
CA PHE A 256 -11.41 -6.23 11.18
C PHE A 256 -12.41 -6.51 10.08
N GLU A 257 -13.68 -6.66 10.46
CA GLU A 257 -14.76 -6.98 9.54
C GLU A 257 -15.86 -5.93 9.64
N GLY A 258 -16.57 -5.71 8.55
CA GLY A 258 -17.68 -4.77 8.54
C GLY A 258 -18.17 -4.54 7.12
N ARG A 259 -18.84 -3.40 6.92
CA ARG A 259 -19.37 -2.98 5.62
C ARG A 259 -18.95 -1.55 5.33
N VAL A 260 -18.59 -1.25 4.09
CA VAL A 260 -18.35 0.11 3.61
C VAL A 260 -19.60 0.60 2.88
N ARG A 261 -20.04 1.82 3.20
CA ARG A 261 -21.07 2.56 2.47
C ARG A 261 -20.50 3.84 1.86
N ASN A 262 -20.93 4.14 0.64
CA ASN A 262 -20.57 5.35 -0.08
C ASN A 262 -21.79 6.26 -0.23
N ASN A 263 -21.82 7.34 0.54
CA ASN A 263 -22.92 8.32 0.52
C ASN A 263 -22.73 9.43 -0.52
N GLY A 264 -21.55 9.48 -1.13
CA GLY A 264 -21.18 10.52 -2.08
C GLY A 264 -21.32 10.04 -3.53
N GLU A 265 -20.50 10.61 -4.39
CA GLU A 265 -20.47 10.27 -5.81
C GLU A 265 -19.94 8.84 -6.06
N ARG A 266 -20.05 8.35 -7.29
CA ARG A 266 -19.49 7.05 -7.65
C ARG A 266 -17.96 7.08 -7.60
N LEU A 267 -17.36 6.03 -7.02
CA LEU A 267 -15.90 5.81 -7.09
C LEU A 267 -15.47 5.57 -8.55
N GLN A 268 -14.33 6.09 -8.94
CA GLN A 268 -13.79 6.03 -10.30
C GLN A 268 -13.09 4.71 -10.60
N ASN A 269 -12.39 4.11 -9.65
CA ASN A 269 -11.66 2.87 -9.89
C ASN A 269 -11.36 2.01 -8.66
N GLU A 270 -11.34 2.56 -7.45
CA GLU A 270 -10.69 1.87 -6.33
C GLU A 270 -11.36 2.15 -4.99
N LEU A 271 -11.34 1.13 -4.13
CA LEU A 271 -11.73 1.18 -2.73
C LEU A 271 -10.69 0.41 -1.92
N VAL A 272 -9.99 1.08 -1.02
CA VAL A 272 -8.96 0.50 -0.15
C VAL A 272 -9.39 0.62 1.30
N ILE A 273 -9.40 -0.50 2.02
CA ILE A 273 -9.58 -0.55 3.46
C ILE A 273 -8.24 -0.91 4.07
N ILE A 274 -7.76 -0.11 5.01
CA ILE A 274 -6.47 -0.29 5.68
C ILE A 274 -6.74 -0.47 7.17
N ALA A 275 -6.25 -1.55 7.75
CA ALA A 275 -6.24 -1.77 9.19
C ALA A 275 -4.81 -1.55 9.70
N SER A 276 -4.62 -0.52 10.50
CA SER A 276 -3.34 -0.12 11.08
C SER A 276 -3.31 -0.42 12.57
N VAL A 277 -2.22 -0.99 13.06
CA VAL A 277 -2.02 -1.29 14.48
C VAL A 277 -0.86 -0.45 15.02
N TYR A 278 -1.07 0.14 16.19
CA TYR A 278 -0.16 1.05 16.86
C TYR A 278 0.21 0.54 18.25
N ASP A 279 1.45 0.74 18.65
CA ASP A 279 1.88 0.51 20.03
C ASP A 279 1.34 1.59 21.00
N GLU A 280 1.72 1.48 22.27
CA GLU A 280 1.35 2.41 23.34
C GLU A 280 1.91 3.83 23.12
N GLN A 281 2.96 3.97 22.31
CA GLN A 281 3.58 5.24 21.94
C GLN A 281 2.98 5.82 20.64
N ASN A 282 1.88 5.26 20.13
CA ASN A 282 1.24 5.64 18.87
C ASN A 282 2.10 5.44 17.62
N LYS A 283 3.08 4.55 17.67
CA LYS A 283 3.90 4.20 16.51
C LYS A 283 3.27 3.02 15.78
N LEU A 284 3.16 3.12 14.45
CA LEU A 284 2.67 2.02 13.62
C LEU A 284 3.58 0.81 13.80
N VAL A 285 3.02 -0.33 14.23
CA VAL A 285 3.73 -1.60 14.42
C VAL A 285 3.44 -2.61 13.31
N ASN A 286 2.24 -2.56 12.75
CA ASN A 286 1.84 -3.41 11.63
C ASN A 286 0.62 -2.82 10.93
N PHE A 287 0.38 -3.21 9.69
CA PHE A 287 -0.87 -2.96 8.99
C PHE A 287 -1.11 -4.02 7.93
N GLU A 288 -2.38 -4.22 7.59
CA GLU A 288 -2.79 -5.00 6.43
C GLU A 288 -3.91 -4.24 5.71
N TYR A 289 -4.22 -4.64 4.49
CA TYR A 289 -5.22 -3.95 3.68
C TYR A 289 -6.03 -4.88 2.81
N GLN A 290 -7.19 -4.40 2.38
CA GLN A 290 -7.99 -5.01 1.34
C GLN A 290 -8.34 -3.94 0.30
N ALA A 291 -7.92 -4.19 -0.95
CA ALA A 291 -8.23 -3.33 -2.07
C ALA A 291 -9.26 -3.99 -3.00
N PHE A 292 -10.23 -3.21 -3.45
CA PHE A 292 -11.19 -3.57 -4.48
C PHE A 292 -10.99 -2.63 -5.67
N SER A 293 -10.77 -3.21 -6.86
CA SER A 293 -10.58 -2.44 -8.09
C SER A 293 -11.69 -2.69 -9.12
N GLY A 294 -11.89 -1.72 -10.01
CA GLY A 294 -12.82 -1.80 -11.12
C GLY A 294 -14.27 -2.05 -10.69
N GLY A 295 -14.90 -3.10 -11.24
CA GLY A 295 -16.30 -3.43 -11.01
C GLY A 295 -16.69 -3.51 -9.53
N ALA A 296 -15.81 -4.07 -8.69
CA ALA A 296 -16.07 -4.25 -7.27
C ALA A 296 -16.11 -2.92 -6.48
N ALA A 297 -15.30 -1.94 -6.88
CA ALA A 297 -15.35 -0.60 -6.28
C ALA A 297 -16.67 0.12 -6.61
N PHE A 298 -17.20 -0.09 -7.82
CA PHE A 298 -18.45 0.52 -8.29
C PHE A 298 -19.70 0.00 -7.61
N GLU A 299 -19.63 -1.14 -6.93
CA GLU A 299 -20.76 -1.70 -6.21
C GLU A 299 -21.12 -0.90 -4.96
N VAL A 300 -20.20 -0.05 -4.47
CA VAL A 300 -20.42 0.84 -3.32
C VAL A 300 -20.94 2.18 -3.80
N LEU A 301 -22.25 2.26 -4.04
CA LEU A 301 -22.92 3.50 -4.44
C LEU A 301 -24.33 3.58 -3.86
N GLY A 302 -24.65 4.70 -3.21
CA GLY A 302 -25.95 4.94 -2.58
C GLY A 302 -26.16 4.01 -1.38
N ASP A 303 -27.27 3.28 -1.37
CA ASP A 303 -27.60 2.34 -0.29
C ASP A 303 -26.86 1.00 -0.39
N ARG A 304 -26.09 0.79 -1.45
CA ARG A 304 -25.29 -0.42 -1.60
C ARG A 304 -24.05 -0.35 -0.74
N THR A 305 -23.79 -1.46 -0.04
CA THR A 305 -22.64 -1.62 0.84
C THR A 305 -21.74 -2.75 0.34
N ARG A 306 -20.45 -2.71 0.65
CA ARG A 306 -19.52 -3.82 0.41
C ARG A 306 -18.97 -4.34 1.72
N SER A 307 -19.04 -5.64 1.96
CA SER A 307 -18.38 -6.24 3.11
C SER A 307 -16.86 -6.21 2.94
N TYR A 308 -16.14 -5.98 4.03
CA TYR A 308 -14.68 -6.08 4.07
C TYR A 308 -14.26 -7.02 5.21
N SER A 309 -13.07 -7.62 5.07
CA SER A 309 -12.38 -8.37 6.11
C SER A 309 -10.88 -8.17 5.90
N VAL A 310 -10.23 -7.52 6.85
CA VAL A 310 -8.79 -7.22 6.84
C VAL A 310 -8.18 -7.84 8.09
N CYS A 311 -7.25 -8.78 7.94
CA CYS A 311 -6.64 -9.49 9.06
C CYS A 311 -5.16 -9.10 9.19
N VAL A 312 -4.81 -8.40 10.26
CA VAL A 312 -3.44 -7.98 10.56
C VAL A 312 -2.70 -9.13 11.26
N ARG A 313 -1.55 -9.51 10.68
CA ARG A 313 -0.66 -10.53 11.24
C ARG A 313 -0.03 -10.07 12.56
N PRO A 314 0.36 -10.98 13.46
CA PRO A 314 1.27 -10.64 14.55
C PRO A 314 2.56 -9.98 13.98
N PRO A 315 3.13 -8.96 14.65
CA PRO A 315 2.68 -8.37 15.91
C PRO A 315 1.50 -7.41 15.73
N HIS A 316 0.52 -7.46 16.65
CA HIS A 316 -0.68 -6.59 16.61
C HIS A 316 -1.13 -6.12 18.01
N THR A 317 -0.21 -6.13 18.97
CA THR A 317 -0.44 -5.59 20.32
C THR A 317 -0.62 -4.08 20.26
N GLY A 318 -1.73 -3.58 20.81
CA GLY A 318 -1.99 -2.15 21.00
C GLY A 318 -3.30 -1.66 20.36
N ARG A 319 -3.37 -0.37 20.02
CA ARG A 319 -4.57 0.24 19.41
C ARG A 319 -4.63 -0.11 17.94
N ALA A 320 -5.80 -0.44 17.42
CA ALA A 320 -6.03 -0.50 15.98
C ALA A 320 -6.88 0.67 15.47
N ASP A 321 -6.69 1.02 14.21
CA ASP A 321 -7.48 1.99 13.44
C ASP A 321 -7.82 1.38 12.08
N VAL A 322 -9.05 1.60 11.59
CA VAL A 322 -9.48 1.13 10.27
C VAL A 322 -9.88 2.33 9.44
N ARG A 323 -9.17 2.55 8.34
CA ARG A 323 -9.42 3.64 7.41
C ARG A 323 -9.91 3.11 6.08
N VAL A 324 -10.71 3.91 5.40
CA VAL A 324 -11.23 3.60 4.08
C VAL A 324 -10.99 4.77 3.13
N TYR A 325 -10.39 4.45 1.99
CA TYR A 325 -10.09 5.38 0.91
C TYR A 325 -10.80 4.93 -0.36
N GLY A 326 -11.38 5.87 -1.08
CA GLY A 326 -11.96 5.64 -2.39
C GLY A 326 -11.29 6.50 -3.44
N ARG A 327 -11.25 6.03 -4.68
CA ARG A 327 -10.96 6.84 -5.84
C ARG A 327 -11.99 6.56 -6.91
#